data_AF-A0A0F8D0A7-F1
#
_entry.id   AF-A0A0F8D0A7-F1
#
_cell.length_a   1.000
_cell.length_b   1.000
_cell.length_c   1.000
_cell.angle_alpha   90.00
_cell.angle_beta   90.00
_cell.angle_gamma   90.00
#
_symmetry.space_group_name_H-M   'P 1'
#
loop_
_entity.id
_entity.type
_entity.pdbx_description
1 polymer ?
#
loop_
_entity_poly.entity_id
_entity_poly.type
_entity_poly.pdbx_seq_one_letter_code
_entity_poly.pdbx_strand_id
1 'polypeptide(L)' 'MNIQTASKRIFGDSESLYSTDTYQFDDHSKYVADSFDPEEKAKRRKEVFPKDCEKAFEMGAGFVKRQKAMEVKK' A
#
# COMPACT_ATOMS: atom_id res chain seq x y z
N MET A 1 -11.26 -4.93 -19.71
CA MET A 1 -9.80 -4.73 -19.86
C MET A 1 -9.15 -5.18 -18.57
N ASN A 2 -8.27 -6.19 -18.61
CA ASN A 2 -7.63 -6.71 -17.39
C ASN A 2 -6.62 -5.67 -16.88
N ILE A 3 -6.79 -5.18 -15.64
CA ILE A 3 -6.00 -4.10 -15.05
C ILE A 3 -4.49 -4.41 -15.11
N GLN A 4 -4.12 -5.69 -14.95
CA GLN A 4 -2.72 -6.13 -14.99
C GLN A 4 -2.09 -6.01 -16.38
N THR A 5 -2.85 -6.23 -17.45
CA THR A 5 -2.35 -6.14 -18.84
C THR A 5 -2.05 -4.69 -19.23
N ALA A 6 -2.87 -3.75 -18.76
CA ALA A 6 -2.66 -2.32 -19.00
C ALA A 6 -1.44 -1.81 -18.23
N SER A 7 -1.36 -2.11 -16.93
CA SER A 7 -0.24 -1.66 -16.07
C SER A 7 1.11 -2.16 -16.56
N LYS A 8 1.21 -3.42 -17.02
CA LYS A 8 2.47 -3.98 -17.53
C LYS A 8 3.03 -3.22 -18.74
N ARG A 9 2.16 -2.68 -19.60
CA ARG A 9 2.58 -1.91 -20.78
C ARG A 9 3.07 -0.51 -20.43
N ILE A 10 2.56 0.08 -19.35
CA ILE A 10 2.89 1.46 -18.94
C ILE A 10 4.09 1.46 -17.99
N PHE A 11 4.08 0.59 -16.98
CA PHE A 11 5.04 0.60 -15.88
C PHE A 11 6.08 -0.53 -15.98
N GLY A 12 5.93 -1.46 -16.92
CA GLY A 12 6.74 -2.67 -16.95
C GLY A 12 6.34 -3.68 -15.88
N ASP A 13 7.30 -4.47 -15.41
CA ASP A 13 7.06 -5.45 -14.35
C ASP A 13 6.71 -4.73 -13.04
N SER A 14 5.50 -4.96 -12.53
CA SER A 14 4.92 -4.21 -11.42
C SER A 14 4.08 -5.12 -10.53
N GLU A 15 4.04 -4.79 -9.24
CA GLU A 15 3.23 -5.49 -8.23
C GLU A 15 2.28 -4.50 -7.55
N SER A 16 1.15 -5.00 -7.08
CA SER A 16 0.15 -4.19 -6.36
C SER A 16 0.25 -4.40 -4.86
N LEU A 17 0.18 -3.31 -4.10
CA LEU A 17 -0.02 -3.32 -2.66
C LEU A 17 -1.30 -2.55 -2.33
N TYR A 18 -2.11 -3.05 -1.39
CA TYR A 18 -3.34 -2.41 -0.95
C TYR A 18 -3.22 -1.98 0.51
N SER A 19 -3.35 -0.67 0.76
CA SER A 19 -3.48 -0.08 2.10
C SER A 19 -4.86 0.57 2.19
N THR A 20 -5.80 -0.12 2.82
CA THR A 20 -7.22 0.26 2.82
C THR A 20 -7.69 0.68 4.21
N ASP A 21 -8.84 1.36 4.24
CA ASP A 21 -9.51 1.77 5.47
C ASP A 21 -8.57 2.61 6.36
N THR A 22 -8.05 3.68 5.74
CA THR A 22 -7.07 4.59 6.33
C THR A 22 -7.71 5.59 7.28
N TYR A 23 -6.87 6.25 8.09
CA TYR A 23 -7.27 7.32 9.00
C TYR A 23 -7.20 8.68 8.29
N GLN A 24 -8.36 9.16 7.82
CA GLN A 24 -8.45 10.25 6.84
C GLN A 24 -8.39 11.65 7.45
N PHE A 25 -8.81 11.79 8.71
CA PHE A 25 -8.85 13.05 9.43
C PHE A 25 -7.96 12.97 10.66
N ASP A 26 -7.17 14.01 10.93
CA ASP A 26 -6.39 14.09 12.16
C ASP A 26 -7.28 14.23 13.40
N ASP A 27 -8.46 14.85 13.22
CA ASP A 27 -9.47 15.03 14.25
C ASP A 27 -10.85 14.75 13.68
N HIS A 28 -11.40 13.58 13.99
CA HIS A 28 -12.71 13.15 13.50
C HIS A 28 -13.87 13.94 14.14
N SER A 29 -13.66 14.68 15.23
CA SER A 29 -14.72 15.50 15.84
C SER A 29 -15.10 16.72 14.99
N LYS A 30 -14.23 17.12 14.06
CA LYS A 30 -14.42 18.28 13.19
C LYS A 30 -15.27 17.97 11.95
N TYR A 31 -15.57 16.71 11.68
CA TYR A 31 -16.21 16.28 10.44
C TYR A 31 -17.39 15.36 10.75
N VAL A 32 -18.52 15.60 10.08
CA VAL A 32 -19.65 14.66 10.09
C VAL A 32 -19.31 13.53 9.12
N ALA A 33 -18.93 12.39 9.69
CA ALA A 33 -18.45 11.22 8.98
C ALA A 33 -19.18 9.96 9.45
N ASP A 34 -20.51 10.01 9.54
CA ASP A 34 -21.37 9.02 10.21
C ASP A 34 -21.26 7.59 9.66
N SER A 35 -20.70 7.43 8.47
CA SER A 35 -20.40 6.10 7.89
C SER A 35 -19.16 5.44 8.49
N PHE A 36 -18.41 6.12 9.34
CA PHE A 36 -17.14 5.67 9.89
C PHE A 36 -17.10 5.83 11.40
N ASP A 37 -16.63 4.78 12.09
CA ASP A 37 -16.35 4.81 13.53
C ASP A 37 -14.92 5.32 13.78
N PRO A 38 -14.73 6.49 14.42
CA PRO A 38 -13.40 7.03 14.69
C PRO A 38 -12.51 6.14 15.55
N GLU A 39 -13.08 5.38 16.49
CA GLU A 39 -12.33 4.49 17.38
C GLU A 39 -11.80 3.28 16.61
N GLU A 40 -12.64 2.65 15.79
CA GLU A 40 -12.22 1.53 14.94
C GLU A 40 -11.18 1.98 13.89
N LYS A 41 -11.34 3.18 13.31
CA LYS A 41 -10.33 3.78 12.42
C LYS A 41 -9.01 4.00 13.14
N ALA A 42 -9.04 4.51 14.38
CA ALA A 42 -7.83 4.75 15.17
C ALA A 42 -7.14 3.42 15.52
N LYS A 43 -7.91 2.39 15.89
CA LYS A 43 -7.40 1.04 16.15
C LYS A 43 -6.75 0.45 14.92
N ARG A 44 -7.40 0.53 13.75
CA ARG A 44 -6.83 0.07 12.49
C ARG A 44 -5.55 0.81 12.11
N ARG A 45 -5.49 2.14 12.29
CA ARG A 45 -4.26 2.92 12.10
C ARG A 45 -3.14 2.43 13.01
N LYS A 46 -3.44 2.03 14.24
CA LYS A 46 -2.44 1.55 15.20
C LYS A 46 -1.96 0.13 14.90
N GLU A 47 -2.85 -0.75 14.46
CA GLU A 47 -2.57 -2.20 14.38
C GLU A 47 -2.27 -2.72 12.97
N VAL A 48 -2.87 -2.11 11.93
CA VAL A 48 -2.81 -2.59 10.55
C VAL A 48 -1.89 -1.74 9.70
N PHE A 49 -2.02 -0.41 9.77
CA PHE A 49 -1.22 0.49 8.92
C PHE A 49 0.30 0.28 9.05
N PRO A 50 0.90 0.05 10.24
CA PRO A 50 2.33 -0.24 10.34
C PRO A 50 2.74 -1.51 9.58
N LYS A 51 1.88 -2.53 9.55
CA LYS A 51 2.13 -3.77 8.79
C LYS A 51 2.05 -3.53 7.29
N ASP A 52 1.16 -2.66 6.84
CA ASP A 52 1.09 -2.29 5.43
C ASP A 52 2.31 -1.45 5.00
N CYS A 53 2.84 -0.61 5.90
CA CYS A 53 4.13 0.06 5.69
C CYS A 53 5.30 -0.93 5.62
N GLU A 54 5.33 -1.94 6.50
CA GLU A 54 6.35 -3.00 6.47
C GLU A 54 6.32 -3.76 5.14
N LYS A 55 5.14 -4.20 4.68
CA LYS A 55 4.98 -4.83 3.37
C LYS A 55 5.45 -3.93 2.22
N ALA A 56 5.15 -2.63 2.28
CA ALA A 56 5.61 -1.68 1.27
C ALA A 56 7.14 -1.59 1.22
N PHE A 57 7.77 -1.54 2.40
CA PHE A 57 9.22 -1.52 2.53
C PHE A 57 9.86 -2.81 1.98
N GLU A 58 9.34 -3.98 2.39
CA GLU A 58 9.80 -5.28 1.92
C GLU A 58 9.66 -5.44 0.40
N MET A 59 8.54 -4.98 -0.16
CA MET A 59 8.30 -4.96 -1.61
C MET A 59 9.38 -4.15 -2.33
N GLY A 60 9.66 -2.93 -1.87
CA GLY A 60 10.72 -2.10 -2.45
C GLY A 60 12.11 -2.74 -2.35
N ALA A 61 12.45 -3.35 -1.21
CA ALA A 61 13.69 -4.11 -1.06
C ALA A 61 13.75 -5.31 -2.01
N GLY A 62 12.63 -6.00 -2.23
CA GLY A 62 12.48 -7.07 -3.21
C GLY A 62 12.77 -6.61 -4.63
N PHE A 63 12.28 -5.43 -5.03
CA PHE A 63 12.52 -4.88 -6.36
C PHE A 63 14.01 -4.68 -6.63
N VAL A 64 14.75 -4.10 -5.67
CA VAL A 64 16.20 -3.90 -5.79
C VAL A 64 16.95 -5.22 -5.87
N LYS A 65 16.56 -6.24 -5.07
CA LYS A 65 17.18 -7.57 -5.12
C LYS A 65 17.00 -8.23 -6.49
N ARG A 66 15.79 -8.17 -7.06
CA ARG A 66 15.52 -8.72 -8.40
C ARG A 66 16.28 -8.00 -9.49
N GLN A 67 16.38 -6.67 -9.42
CA GLN A 67 17.18 -5.89 -10.35
C GLN A 67 18.65 -6.35 -10.36
N LYS A 68 19.27 -6.45 -9.18
CA LYS A 68 20.65 -6.97 -9.06
C LYS A 68 20.82 -8.38 -9.61
N ALA A 69 19.85 -9.26 -9.35
CA ALA A 69 19.89 -10.63 -9.86
C ALA A 69 19.75 -10.71 -11.39
N MET A 70 19.10 -9.74 -12.04
CA MET A 70 19.06 -9.63 -13.50
C MET A 70 20.37 -9.10 -14.08
N GLU A 71 21.04 -8.17 -13.39
CA GLU A 71 22.33 -7.61 -13.80
C GLU A 71 23.46 -8.65 -13.76
N VAL A 72 23.46 -9.55 -12.77
CA VAL A 72 24.46 -10.65 -12.66
C VAL A 72 24.29 -11.73 -13.75
N LYS A 73 23.11 -11.81 -14.37
CA LYS A 73 22.79 -12.79 -15.42
C LYS A 73 23.05 -12.28 -16.84
N LYS A 74 23.45 -11.01 -16.99
CA LYS A 74 23.88 -10.41 -18.24
C LYS A 74 25.35 -10.65 -18.48
#